data_AF-A0ABD6GMS7-F1
#
_entry.id   AF-A0ABD6GMS7-F1
#
_cell.length_a   1.000
_cell.length_b   1.000
_cell.length_c   1.000
_cell.angle_alpha   90.00
_cell.angle_beta   90.00
_cell.angle_gamma   90.00
#
_symmetry.space_group_name_H-M   'P 1'
#
loop_
_entity.id
_entity.type
_entity.pdbx_description
1 polymer ?
#
loop_
_entity_poly.entity_id
_entity_poly.type
_entity_poly.pdbx_seq_one_letter_code
_entity_poly.pdbx_strand_id
1 'polypeptide(L)'
;MGMKHHLLAAFFFISLSPLHAVDATATKNIASPLFQEQMFSLLPVAPDFPKTDFAVSTTTDFVPSKGPWSTTCSEESVFLRSFHTVDLEGKPIELRVGKGGHLYSIQSAIGELVPPQWRHANHKTVSPWNDEVWQAVAVTSDPNKVFVHQSGCYVKPEEPPFYAPCLAQSWSQEDKTFTMLSWGIVPQVTSTLVSEVLYYTRYRFVAPGVVEVTSGLFDFGKRNYLWLNTPWGGVRQTALGELWIADKSERGTAKWLNPMPRFGAAHDGALDSAGNTGGWMAFAEEGQDPNRYAMGLTFGRDVFPTTGMNSALLPRDKTLIRFGQAGGKETRNYIVAVVIPRLGVISGHGVWWRYYMAFGAFEALKKQCPDWADKTSGGEMVVPSISSETRNFEKCIESGVIPRDATLGSDLSRSHVFSPWPKPEYVPVFAFQLKKDSTWVVTTDPSKYAALGEKDSKGQELYSVAMSFSEIRLLGFTSISSNPSKAAALEHHHHHH
;
A
#
# COMPACT_ATOMS: atom_id res chain seq x y z
N MET A 1 71.80 14.35 -15.13
CA MET A 1 71.34 13.30 -16.06
C MET A 1 70.35 12.43 -15.29
N GLY A 2 69.07 12.38 -15.70
CA GLY A 2 67.98 11.53 -15.15
C GLY A 2 67.27 12.09 -13.90
N MET A 3 66.06 12.67 -14.01
CA MET A 3 64.71 12.03 -13.85
C MET A 3 64.33 11.78 -12.37
N LYS A 4 63.13 12.05 -11.82
CA LYS A 4 61.78 12.41 -12.33
C LYS A 4 60.94 12.94 -11.15
N HIS A 5 59.88 13.67 -11.48
CA HIS A 5 58.85 14.30 -10.62
C HIS A 5 58.13 13.37 -9.64
N HIS A 6 57.58 13.95 -8.55
CA HIS A 6 56.13 13.91 -8.23
C HIS A 6 55.73 15.05 -7.27
N LEU A 7 54.75 15.85 -7.70
CA LEU A 7 54.01 16.83 -6.90
C LEU A 7 53.00 16.08 -6.00
N LEU A 8 52.97 16.40 -4.70
CA LEU A 8 51.82 16.14 -3.83
C LEU A 8 51.32 17.50 -3.33
N ALA A 9 50.17 17.95 -3.82
CA ALA A 9 49.45 19.09 -3.28
C ALA A 9 48.23 18.56 -2.51
N ALA A 10 48.30 18.67 -1.18
CA ALA A 10 47.19 18.38 -0.28
C ALA A 10 46.21 19.57 -0.30
N PHE A 11 44.99 19.35 -0.80
CA PHE A 11 43.87 20.27 -0.62
C PHE A 11 42.96 19.73 0.48
N PHE A 12 42.97 20.43 1.62
CA PHE A 12 41.91 20.33 2.62
C PHE A 12 40.66 21.02 2.07
N PHE A 13 39.65 20.24 1.69
CA PHE A 13 38.28 20.73 1.57
C PHE A 13 37.51 20.29 2.82
N ILE A 14 37.30 21.25 3.71
CA ILE A 14 36.29 21.18 4.76
C ILE A 14 34.94 21.31 4.04
N SER A 15 34.24 20.19 3.82
CA SER A 15 32.85 20.23 3.38
C SER A 15 31.97 20.50 4.60
N LEU A 16 31.58 21.76 4.78
CA LEU A 16 30.42 22.14 5.56
C LEU A 16 29.21 21.37 4.99
N SER A 17 28.67 20.44 5.77
CA SER A 17 27.38 19.81 5.48
C SER A 17 26.32 20.90 5.41
N PRO A 18 25.56 21.05 4.31
CA PRO A 18 24.33 21.81 4.38
C PRO A 18 23.37 20.98 5.23
N LEU A 19 22.89 21.56 6.32
CA LEU A 19 21.60 21.19 6.89
C LEU A 19 20.56 21.31 5.77
N HIS A 20 20.28 20.20 5.10
CA HIS A 20 19.29 20.19 4.02
C HIS A 20 17.89 20.26 4.60
N ALA A 21 17.39 21.50 4.54
CA ALA A 21 16.08 21.87 4.02
C ALA A 21 14.94 20.88 4.24
N VAL A 22 14.01 21.30 5.09
CA VAL A 22 12.61 20.89 5.10
C VAL A 22 12.04 21.11 3.70
N ASP A 23 11.94 20.05 2.90
CA ASP A 23 11.49 20.19 1.52
C ASP A 23 9.97 20.12 1.41
N ALA A 24 9.42 21.28 1.14
CA ALA A 24 8.01 21.60 1.00
C ALA A 24 7.61 21.54 -0.47
N THR A 25 7.65 20.38 -1.10
CA THR A 25 7.05 20.14 -2.42
C THR A 25 6.50 18.72 -2.54
N ALA A 26 5.49 18.42 -1.73
CA ALA A 26 4.64 17.26 -1.92
C ALA A 26 3.19 17.67 -1.63
N THR A 27 2.44 18.04 -2.69
CA THR A 27 1.00 18.38 -2.69
C THR A 27 0.57 19.49 -1.72
N LYS A 28 -0.06 20.56 -2.22
CA LYS A 28 -0.73 21.60 -1.40
C LYS A 28 -1.96 21.04 -0.65
N ASN A 29 -1.81 19.99 0.15
CA ASN A 29 -2.75 19.61 1.19
C ASN A 29 -2.29 20.30 2.47
N ILE A 30 -2.54 21.61 2.57
CA ILE A 30 -2.32 22.35 3.80
C ILE A 30 -3.53 22.08 4.71
N ALA A 31 -3.70 20.83 5.14
CA ALA A 31 -4.36 20.61 6.42
C ALA A 31 -3.41 21.10 7.53
N SER A 32 -3.90 21.40 8.72
CA SER A 32 -2.99 21.53 9.85
C SER A 32 -2.20 20.22 9.98
N PRO A 33 -0.88 20.28 10.28
CA PRO A 33 -0.05 19.08 10.41
C PRO A 33 -0.65 18.06 11.38
N LEU A 34 -1.24 18.52 12.48
CA LEU A 34 -1.86 17.69 13.50
C LEU A 34 -3.11 16.94 12.97
N PHE A 35 -4.00 17.56 12.20
CA PHE A 35 -5.16 16.88 11.62
C PHE A 35 -4.72 15.69 10.74
N GLN A 36 -3.69 15.90 9.92
CA GLN A 36 -3.15 14.88 9.03
C GLN A 36 -2.40 13.78 9.81
N GLU A 37 -1.62 14.13 10.82
CA GLU A 37 -0.99 13.17 11.74
C GLU A 37 -2.05 12.29 12.41
N GLN A 38 -3.15 12.89 12.87
CA GLN A 38 -4.27 12.15 13.44
C GLN A 38 -4.92 11.21 12.44
N MET A 39 -5.05 11.57 11.15
CA MET A 39 -5.57 10.60 10.16
C MET A 39 -4.76 9.29 10.14
N PHE A 40 -3.45 9.34 10.37
CA PHE A 40 -2.59 8.15 10.38
C PHE A 40 -2.61 7.37 11.70
N SER A 41 -3.12 7.94 12.79
CA SER A 41 -3.12 7.31 14.11
C SER A 41 -4.13 6.15 14.25
N LEU A 42 -4.84 5.79 13.17
CA LEU A 42 -5.66 4.57 13.09
C LEU A 42 -4.82 3.31 12.92
N LEU A 43 -3.61 3.45 12.36
CA LEU A 43 -2.64 2.38 12.37
C LEU A 43 -2.11 2.20 13.79
N PRO A 44 -1.91 0.96 14.25
CA PRO A 44 -1.40 0.72 15.59
C PRO A 44 -0.04 1.37 15.77
N VAL A 45 0.25 1.79 17.00
CA VAL A 45 1.59 2.20 17.40
C VAL A 45 2.57 1.12 16.98
N ALA A 46 3.67 1.55 16.37
CA ALA A 46 4.68 0.64 15.89
C ALA A 46 5.40 0.00 17.11
N PRO A 47 5.78 -1.28 17.05
CA PRO A 47 6.48 -1.92 18.16
C PRO A 47 7.77 -1.17 18.46
N ASP A 48 8.11 -1.09 19.74
CA ASP A 48 9.40 -0.58 20.14
C ASP A 48 10.46 -1.66 19.83
N PHE A 49 11.41 -1.31 18.97
CA PHE A 49 12.53 -2.16 18.61
C PHE A 49 13.82 -1.51 19.07
N PRO A 50 14.85 -2.29 19.42
CA PRO A 50 16.16 -1.74 19.73
C PRO A 50 16.61 -0.79 18.62
N LYS A 51 16.90 0.46 19.00
CA LYS A 51 17.39 1.46 18.04
C LYS A 51 18.71 0.97 17.47
N THR A 52 18.70 0.64 16.19
CA THR A 52 19.92 0.34 15.42
C THR A 52 20.36 1.59 14.70
N ASP A 53 21.65 1.88 14.77
CA ASP A 53 22.23 3.00 14.06
C ASP A 53 22.46 2.61 12.59
N PHE A 54 21.65 3.18 11.70
CA PHE A 54 21.78 3.03 10.26
C PHE A 54 21.08 4.21 9.57
N ALA A 55 21.60 4.64 8.43
CA ALA A 55 21.05 5.76 7.70
C ALA A 55 19.90 5.32 6.80
N VAL A 56 18.84 6.13 6.76
CA VAL A 56 17.83 6.10 5.71
C VAL A 56 17.72 7.51 5.17
N SER A 57 17.96 7.68 3.87
CA SER A 57 17.67 8.94 3.19
C SER A 57 16.52 8.74 2.21
N THR A 58 15.90 9.85 1.80
CA THR A 58 14.75 9.82 0.90
C THR A 58 14.77 11.02 -0.02
N THR A 59 14.22 10.86 -1.22
CA THR A 59 14.01 11.97 -2.17
C THR A 59 12.68 11.83 -2.90
N THR A 60 12.13 12.96 -3.30
CA THR A 60 10.98 13.09 -4.21
C THR A 60 11.42 13.54 -5.62
N ASP A 61 12.72 13.67 -5.86
CA ASP A 61 13.27 13.96 -7.18
C ASP A 61 13.32 12.68 -8.00
N PHE A 62 12.67 12.69 -9.15
CA PHE A 62 12.64 11.54 -10.02
C PHE A 62 13.96 11.37 -10.77
N VAL A 63 14.52 10.15 -10.68
CA VAL A 63 15.58 9.67 -11.55
C VAL A 63 15.18 8.28 -12.05
N PRO A 64 15.22 8.00 -13.37
CA PRO A 64 14.89 6.67 -13.88
C PRO A 64 15.68 5.55 -13.19
N SER A 65 15.00 4.47 -12.82
CA SER A 65 15.65 3.27 -12.28
C SER A 65 16.31 2.45 -13.40
N LYS A 66 17.06 1.41 -13.02
CA LYS A 66 17.64 0.43 -13.96
C LYS A 66 16.74 -0.79 -14.17
N GLY A 67 15.42 -0.66 -13.95
CA GLY A 67 14.48 -1.76 -14.09
C GLY A 67 14.24 -2.17 -15.56
N PRO A 68 14.04 -3.47 -15.87
CA PRO A 68 13.72 -3.94 -17.21
C PRO A 68 12.24 -3.72 -17.53
N TRP A 69 11.77 -2.47 -17.45
CA TRP A 69 10.35 -2.18 -17.57
C TRP A 69 9.80 -2.59 -18.94
N SER A 70 8.79 -3.46 -18.94
CA SER A 70 8.08 -3.90 -20.15
C SER A 70 6.81 -3.09 -20.42
N THR A 71 6.78 -1.84 -19.98
CA THR A 71 5.66 -0.93 -20.19
C THR A 71 6.10 0.26 -21.04
N THR A 72 5.17 0.81 -21.83
CA THR A 72 5.39 2.00 -22.67
C THR A 72 5.25 3.30 -21.88
N CYS A 73 4.74 3.25 -20.65
CA CYS A 73 4.58 4.42 -19.79
C CYS A 73 5.92 4.86 -19.18
N SER A 74 6.11 6.17 -18.99
CA SER A 74 7.27 6.70 -18.26
C SER A 74 7.23 6.28 -16.78
N GLU A 75 8.37 5.88 -16.20
CA GLU A 75 8.46 5.56 -14.76
C GLU A 75 8.13 6.77 -13.87
N GLU A 76 8.39 7.98 -14.35
CA GLU A 76 8.03 9.23 -13.65
C GLU A 76 6.52 9.31 -13.34
N SER A 77 5.69 8.66 -14.18
CA SER A 77 4.24 8.63 -13.99
C SER A 77 3.84 7.89 -12.71
N VAL A 78 4.60 6.88 -12.28
CA VAL A 78 4.33 6.14 -11.04
C VAL A 78 5.09 6.70 -9.84
N PHE A 79 6.27 7.28 -10.04
CA PHE A 79 7.16 7.68 -8.94
C PHE A 79 6.50 8.67 -7.97
N LEU A 80 6.58 8.36 -6.68
CA LEU A 80 6.23 9.27 -5.59
C LEU A 80 7.45 9.65 -4.76
N ARG A 81 8.23 8.64 -4.35
CA ARG A 81 9.35 8.80 -3.42
C ARG A 81 10.27 7.58 -3.48
N SER A 82 11.58 7.79 -3.33
CA SER A 82 12.54 6.72 -3.06
C SER A 82 13.08 6.79 -1.64
N PHE A 83 13.48 5.63 -1.12
CA PHE A 83 14.20 5.48 0.14
C PHE A 83 15.50 4.73 -0.11
N HIS A 84 16.60 5.29 0.34
CA HIS A 84 17.93 4.70 0.22
C HIS A 84 18.40 4.26 1.60
N THR A 85 18.82 3.01 1.69
CA THR A 85 19.29 2.35 2.91
C THR A 85 20.31 1.28 2.53
N VAL A 86 20.63 0.40 3.46
CA VAL A 86 21.48 -0.77 3.25
C VAL A 86 20.76 -2.08 3.55
N ASP A 87 21.24 -3.17 2.98
CA ASP A 87 20.87 -4.55 3.30
C ASP A 87 21.52 -5.03 4.62
N LEU A 88 21.31 -6.29 4.97
CA LEU A 88 21.90 -6.89 6.17
C LEU A 88 23.43 -6.96 6.16
N GLU A 89 24.06 -6.90 4.99
CA GLU A 89 25.49 -6.89 4.78
C GLU A 89 26.06 -5.48 4.53
N GLY A 90 25.24 -4.43 4.64
CA GLY A 90 25.65 -3.06 4.42
C GLY A 90 25.68 -2.61 2.96
N LYS A 91 25.19 -3.42 2.01
CA LYS A 91 25.14 -3.04 0.58
C LYS A 91 23.92 -2.15 0.30
N PRO A 92 24.02 -1.19 -0.62
CA PRO A 92 22.91 -0.27 -0.90
C PRO A 92 21.63 -0.97 -1.38
N ILE A 93 20.49 -0.52 -0.86
CA ILE A 93 19.16 -0.83 -1.37
C ILE A 93 18.40 0.48 -1.59
N GLU A 94 17.67 0.56 -2.69
CA GLU A 94 16.68 1.60 -2.94
C GLU A 94 15.28 0.99 -3.06
N LEU A 95 14.34 1.46 -2.25
CA LEU A 95 12.92 1.12 -2.38
C LEU A 95 12.16 2.32 -2.92
N ARG A 96 11.34 2.12 -3.96
CA ARG A 96 10.53 3.19 -4.55
C ARG A 96 9.06 2.95 -4.33
N VAL A 97 8.40 3.94 -3.74
CA VAL A 97 6.95 3.98 -3.52
C VAL A 97 6.31 4.70 -4.70
N GLY A 98 5.22 4.11 -5.21
CA GLY A 98 4.43 4.67 -6.29
C GLY A 98 3.31 5.59 -5.77
N LYS A 99 2.69 6.36 -6.65
CA LYS A 99 1.60 7.31 -6.30
C LYS A 99 0.36 6.65 -5.65
N GLY A 100 0.18 5.33 -5.79
CA GLY A 100 -0.85 4.58 -5.07
C GLY A 100 -0.43 4.08 -3.67
N GLY A 101 0.84 4.23 -3.30
CA GLY A 101 1.41 3.78 -2.03
C GLY A 101 1.99 2.36 -2.05
N HIS A 102 2.08 1.73 -3.22
CA HIS A 102 2.68 0.41 -3.42
C HIS A 102 4.19 0.51 -3.65
N LEU A 103 4.97 -0.54 -3.36
CA LEU A 103 6.37 -0.61 -3.81
C LEU A 103 6.40 -1.10 -5.26
N TYR A 104 6.85 -0.24 -6.16
CA TYR A 104 6.92 -0.57 -7.59
C TYR A 104 8.34 -0.90 -8.06
N SER A 105 9.36 -0.60 -7.27
CA SER A 105 10.76 -0.91 -7.56
C SER A 105 11.54 -1.15 -6.27
N ILE A 106 12.43 -2.15 -6.31
CA ILE A 106 13.37 -2.48 -5.25
C ILE A 106 14.72 -2.76 -5.94
N GLN A 107 15.62 -1.79 -5.94
CA GLN A 107 16.97 -1.93 -6.49
C GLN A 107 17.91 -2.42 -5.39
N SER A 108 18.64 -3.50 -5.65
CA SER A 108 19.66 -4.03 -4.74
C SER A 108 21.02 -4.20 -5.41
N ALA A 109 21.98 -4.78 -4.68
CA ALA A 109 23.30 -5.14 -5.20
C ALA A 109 23.24 -6.06 -6.43
N ILE A 110 22.15 -6.79 -6.64
CA ILE A 110 21.95 -7.70 -7.79
C ILE A 110 21.00 -7.11 -8.86
N GLY A 111 20.63 -5.83 -8.71
CA GLY A 111 19.72 -5.10 -9.61
C GLY A 111 18.27 -5.08 -9.15
N GLU A 112 17.34 -4.88 -10.08
CA GLU A 112 15.90 -4.79 -9.80
C GLU A 112 15.33 -6.12 -9.31
N LEU A 113 14.60 -6.10 -8.19
CA LEU A 113 13.94 -7.29 -7.65
C LEU A 113 12.46 -7.37 -8.04
N VAL A 114 11.82 -6.25 -8.39
CA VAL A 114 10.43 -6.22 -8.82
C VAL A 114 10.31 -6.72 -10.29
N PRO A 115 9.32 -7.57 -10.63
CA PRO A 115 9.20 -8.07 -11.99
C PRO A 115 8.90 -6.99 -13.03
N PRO A 116 9.20 -7.25 -14.31
CA PRO A 116 8.74 -6.39 -15.40
C PRO A 116 7.20 -6.37 -15.46
N GLN A 117 6.62 -5.22 -15.82
CA GLN A 117 5.18 -5.00 -15.89
C GLN A 117 4.58 -5.64 -17.15
N TRP A 118 4.46 -6.97 -17.13
CA TRP A 118 4.16 -7.77 -18.31
C TRP A 118 2.66 -7.91 -18.55
N ARG A 119 2.28 -7.85 -19.83
CA ARG A 119 0.99 -8.28 -20.34
C ARG A 119 1.19 -9.07 -21.63
N HIS A 120 0.37 -10.09 -21.83
CA HIS A 120 0.41 -10.87 -23.07
C HIS A 120 0.01 -9.96 -24.25
N ALA A 121 0.64 -10.14 -25.42
CA ALA A 121 0.50 -9.22 -26.57
C ALA A 121 -0.94 -9.09 -27.11
N ASN A 122 -1.84 -10.04 -26.78
CA ASN A 122 -3.25 -10.01 -27.16
C ASN A 122 -4.15 -9.28 -26.15
N HIS A 123 -3.60 -8.82 -25.01
CA HIS A 123 -4.37 -7.97 -24.08
C HIS A 123 -4.54 -6.59 -24.68
N LYS A 124 -5.76 -6.07 -24.62
CA LYS A 124 -6.10 -4.71 -25.06
C LYS A 124 -5.75 -3.63 -24.03
N THR A 125 -5.21 -4.03 -22.88
CA THR A 125 -4.81 -3.14 -21.79
C THR A 125 -3.41 -3.47 -21.31
N VAL A 126 -2.71 -2.44 -20.86
CA VAL A 126 -1.44 -2.51 -20.16
C VAL A 126 -1.67 -2.35 -18.65
N SER A 127 -0.64 -2.68 -17.87
CA SER A 127 -0.68 -2.65 -16.40
C SER A 127 0.59 -2.00 -15.83
N PRO A 128 0.86 -0.74 -16.18
CA PRO A 128 2.09 -0.03 -15.81
C PRO A 128 2.20 0.11 -14.29
N TRP A 129 3.04 -0.73 -13.67
CA TRP A 129 3.28 -0.72 -12.22
C TRP A 129 2.00 -0.95 -11.41
N ASN A 130 1.16 -1.91 -11.85
CA ASN A 130 -0.10 -2.23 -11.19
C ASN A 130 -0.16 -3.64 -10.59
N ASP A 131 0.26 -4.68 -11.32
CA ASP A 131 0.10 -6.10 -10.90
C ASP A 131 1.41 -6.72 -10.39
N GLU A 132 2.50 -6.47 -11.12
CA GLU A 132 3.85 -6.94 -10.81
C GLU A 132 4.53 -5.95 -9.86
N VAL A 133 3.88 -5.67 -8.73
CA VAL A 133 4.32 -4.74 -7.68
C VAL A 133 3.97 -5.32 -6.31
N TRP A 134 4.47 -4.74 -5.22
CA TRP A 134 4.04 -5.10 -3.87
C TRP A 134 2.98 -4.14 -3.36
N GLN A 135 1.77 -4.64 -3.15
CA GLN A 135 0.59 -3.84 -2.79
C GLN A 135 -0.38 -4.62 -1.89
N ALA A 136 -1.42 -3.94 -1.41
CA ALA A 136 -2.62 -4.56 -0.86
C ALA A 136 -3.74 -4.62 -1.92
N VAL A 137 -4.52 -5.70 -1.91
CA VAL A 137 -5.70 -5.87 -2.79
C VAL A 137 -6.87 -6.40 -1.97
N ALA A 138 -7.97 -5.63 -1.92
CA ALA A 138 -9.20 -6.01 -1.24
C ALA A 138 -10.14 -6.69 -2.22
N VAL A 139 -10.76 -7.80 -1.81
CA VAL A 139 -11.61 -8.60 -2.68
C VAL A 139 -12.90 -8.98 -1.96
N THR A 140 -14.04 -8.75 -2.63
CA THR A 140 -15.35 -9.22 -2.16
C THR A 140 -15.47 -10.75 -2.32
N SER A 141 -16.45 -11.36 -1.66
CA SER A 141 -16.73 -12.79 -1.82
C SER A 141 -17.43 -13.12 -3.15
N ASP A 142 -17.35 -14.40 -3.55
CA ASP A 142 -18.13 -14.96 -4.66
C ASP A 142 -19.65 -14.78 -4.44
N PRO A 143 -20.47 -14.72 -5.52
CA PRO A 143 -20.11 -14.82 -6.95
C PRO A 143 -19.67 -13.49 -7.60
N ASN A 144 -19.79 -12.37 -6.90
CA ASN A 144 -19.52 -11.02 -7.44
C ASN A 144 -18.16 -10.51 -6.96
N LYS A 145 -17.08 -11.18 -7.37
CA LYS A 145 -15.70 -10.78 -7.02
C LYS A 145 -15.36 -9.42 -7.64
N VAL A 146 -15.11 -8.46 -6.78
CA VAL A 146 -14.61 -7.13 -7.10
C VAL A 146 -13.25 -7.01 -6.45
N PHE A 147 -12.25 -6.72 -7.27
CA PHE A 147 -10.91 -6.42 -6.81
C PHE A 147 -10.81 -4.91 -6.67
N VAL A 148 -10.32 -4.44 -5.54
CA VAL A 148 -9.94 -3.04 -5.34
C VAL A 148 -8.44 -3.05 -5.11
N HIS A 149 -7.72 -2.36 -6.00
CA HIS A 149 -6.27 -2.30 -6.00
C HIS A 149 -5.82 -1.07 -5.23
N GLN A 150 -4.74 -1.23 -4.46
CA GLN A 150 -4.01 -0.11 -3.90
C GLN A 150 -3.16 0.58 -4.98
N SER A 151 -2.71 -0.11 -6.02
CA SER A 151 -1.84 0.49 -7.03
C SER A 151 -2.59 1.42 -7.99
N GLY A 152 -3.66 0.96 -8.64
CA GLY A 152 -4.36 1.71 -9.69
C GLY A 152 -5.12 0.85 -10.72
N CYS A 153 -5.29 1.40 -11.92
CA CYS A 153 -6.05 0.79 -13.03
C CYS A 153 -5.16 0.15 -14.11
N TYR A 154 -5.76 -0.79 -14.84
CA TYR A 154 -5.32 -1.17 -16.17
C TYR A 154 -5.81 -0.14 -17.19
N VAL A 155 -4.92 0.34 -18.05
CA VAL A 155 -5.22 1.38 -19.05
C VAL A 155 -4.98 0.86 -20.45
N LYS A 156 -5.54 1.51 -21.48
CA LYS A 156 -5.14 1.20 -22.86
C LYS A 156 -3.72 1.66 -23.13
N PRO A 157 -2.97 1.06 -24.10
CA PRO A 157 -1.58 1.43 -24.38
C PRO A 157 -1.33 2.92 -24.63
N GLU A 158 -2.31 3.63 -25.20
CA GLU A 158 -2.27 5.06 -25.53
C GLU A 158 -2.75 5.99 -24.41
N GLU A 159 -3.33 5.44 -23.34
CA GLU A 159 -3.87 6.21 -22.22
C GLU A 159 -2.81 6.38 -21.12
N PRO A 160 -2.74 7.55 -20.47
CA PRO A 160 -1.84 7.73 -19.34
C PRO A 160 -2.27 6.83 -18.17
N PRO A 161 -1.32 6.30 -17.39
CA PRO A 161 -1.65 5.48 -16.23
C PRO A 161 -2.43 6.29 -15.19
N PHE A 162 -3.33 5.59 -14.49
CA PHE A 162 -4.07 6.14 -13.35
C PHE A 162 -3.81 5.29 -12.11
N TYR A 163 -3.20 5.91 -11.11
CA TYR A 163 -2.89 5.29 -9.82
C TYR A 163 -3.94 5.64 -8.76
N ALA A 164 -4.04 4.83 -7.72
CA ALA A 164 -4.86 5.13 -6.56
C ALA A 164 -4.54 6.53 -6.01
N PRO A 165 -5.53 7.43 -5.85
CA PRO A 165 -5.27 8.80 -5.41
C PRO A 165 -4.61 8.86 -4.03
N CYS A 166 -3.50 9.59 -3.91
CA CYS A 166 -2.89 9.94 -2.64
C CYS A 166 -3.73 11.00 -1.92
N LEU A 167 -4.34 10.63 -0.79
CA LEU A 167 -5.19 11.52 -0.01
C LEU A 167 -4.42 12.25 1.08
N ALA A 168 -3.41 11.59 1.67
CA ALA A 168 -2.49 12.16 2.64
C ALA A 168 -1.20 11.34 2.68
N GLN A 169 -0.07 11.97 3.02
CA GLN A 169 1.19 11.26 3.28
C GLN A 169 2.07 11.98 4.31
N SER A 170 2.99 11.28 4.97
CA SER A 170 3.98 11.86 5.88
C SER A 170 5.29 11.06 5.86
N TRP A 171 6.40 11.75 6.12
CA TRP A 171 7.71 11.14 6.37
C TRP A 171 8.26 11.66 7.71
N SER A 172 8.58 10.75 8.61
CA SER A 172 9.36 11.03 9.83
C SER A 172 10.78 10.51 9.64
N GLN A 173 11.75 11.42 9.60
CA GLN A 173 13.17 11.07 9.53
C GLN A 173 13.66 10.41 10.83
N GLU A 174 13.14 10.86 11.97
CA GLU A 174 13.48 10.33 13.30
C GLU A 174 13.03 8.86 13.44
N ASP A 175 11.79 8.58 13.06
CA ASP A 175 11.21 7.23 13.14
C ASP A 175 11.51 6.39 11.90
N LYS A 176 12.18 6.96 10.89
CA LYS A 176 12.42 6.36 9.57
C LYS A 176 11.14 5.74 9.01
N THR A 177 10.05 6.50 9.06
CA THR A 177 8.70 6.00 8.81
C THR A 177 8.00 6.87 7.77
N PHE A 178 7.56 6.24 6.69
CA PHE A 178 6.65 6.83 5.71
C PHE A 178 5.25 6.26 5.90
N THR A 179 4.25 7.13 5.98
CA THR A 179 2.84 6.71 6.05
C THR A 179 2.03 7.41 4.97
N MET A 180 1.11 6.68 4.34
CA MET A 180 0.27 7.16 3.26
C MET A 180 -1.16 6.65 3.40
N LEU A 181 -2.11 7.52 3.08
CA LEU A 181 -3.51 7.20 2.88
C LEU A 181 -3.85 7.36 1.41
N SER A 182 -4.36 6.31 0.77
CA SER A 182 -4.82 6.33 -0.62
C SER A 182 -6.25 5.82 -0.77
N TRP A 183 -6.95 6.26 -1.81
CA TRP A 183 -8.25 5.73 -2.18
C TRP A 183 -8.06 4.52 -3.10
N GLY A 184 -8.45 3.33 -2.63
CA GLY A 184 -8.40 2.12 -3.45
C GLY A 184 -9.26 2.24 -4.70
N ILE A 185 -8.84 1.68 -5.81
CA ILE A 185 -9.50 1.81 -7.12
C ILE A 185 -9.86 0.44 -7.70
N VAL A 186 -11.03 0.32 -8.32
CA VAL A 186 -11.37 -0.86 -9.13
C VAL A 186 -10.44 -0.89 -10.36
N PRO A 187 -9.78 -2.01 -10.69
CA PRO A 187 -8.68 -2.00 -11.66
C PRO A 187 -9.13 -1.75 -13.11
N GLN A 188 -10.43 -1.77 -13.40
CA GLN A 188 -10.95 -1.32 -14.69
C GLN A 188 -11.14 0.21 -14.67
N VAL A 189 -10.62 0.91 -15.70
CA VAL A 189 -10.84 2.36 -15.88
C VAL A 189 -12.34 2.70 -15.88
N THR A 190 -13.15 1.85 -16.50
CA THR A 190 -14.61 1.96 -16.53
C THR A 190 -15.21 0.75 -15.84
N SER A 191 -16.11 0.97 -14.89
CA SER A 191 -16.73 -0.09 -14.09
C SER A 191 -18.16 0.27 -13.71
N THR A 192 -19.00 -0.72 -13.41
CA THR A 192 -20.33 -0.49 -12.82
C THR A 192 -20.26 -0.14 -11.33
N LEU A 193 -19.04 0.02 -10.81
CA LEU A 193 -18.73 0.22 -9.39
C LEU A 193 -17.72 1.34 -9.20
N VAL A 194 -17.99 2.20 -8.22
CA VAL A 194 -16.97 3.04 -7.57
C VAL A 194 -16.53 2.32 -6.30
N SER A 195 -15.22 2.22 -6.09
CA SER A 195 -14.66 1.59 -4.89
C SER A 195 -14.90 2.43 -3.65
N GLU A 196 -15.14 1.76 -2.53
CA GLU A 196 -15.48 2.38 -1.26
C GLU A 196 -14.47 1.98 -0.16
N VAL A 197 -13.19 1.85 -0.53
CA VAL A 197 -12.11 1.39 0.36
C VAL A 197 -10.98 2.40 0.41
N LEU A 198 -10.53 2.73 1.62
CA LEU A 198 -9.30 3.49 1.87
C LEU A 198 -8.17 2.55 2.29
N TYR A 199 -6.99 2.77 1.73
CA TYR A 199 -5.75 2.07 2.12
C TYR A 199 -4.89 2.99 2.98
N TYR A 200 -4.48 2.50 4.14
CA TYR A 200 -3.42 3.07 4.94
C TYR A 200 -2.17 2.21 4.74
N THR A 201 -1.03 2.80 4.40
CA THR A 201 0.22 2.06 4.23
C THR A 201 1.32 2.75 4.99
N ARG A 202 2.04 1.99 5.82
CA ARG A 202 3.21 2.46 6.53
C ARG A 202 4.41 1.61 6.18
N TYR A 203 5.47 2.24 5.69
CA TYR A 203 6.80 1.66 5.56
C TYR A 203 7.68 2.20 6.69
N ARG A 204 8.18 1.33 7.56
CA ARG A 204 9.12 1.69 8.62
C ARG A 204 10.41 0.90 8.47
N PHE A 205 11.53 1.60 8.40
CA PHE A 205 12.86 0.98 8.37
C PHE A 205 13.28 0.69 9.80
N VAL A 206 13.29 -0.59 10.18
CA VAL A 206 13.42 -1.00 11.60
C VAL A 206 14.80 -1.55 11.95
N ALA A 207 15.55 -2.00 10.96
CA ALA A 207 16.94 -2.45 11.07
C ALA A 207 17.60 -2.33 9.68
N PRO A 208 18.95 -2.42 9.57
CA PRO A 208 19.61 -2.65 8.30
C PRO A 208 18.90 -3.77 7.53
N GLY A 209 18.59 -3.57 6.27
CA GLY A 209 17.93 -4.54 5.41
C GLY A 209 16.51 -4.96 5.81
N VAL A 210 15.88 -4.36 6.84
CA VAL A 210 14.54 -4.77 7.30
C VAL A 210 13.54 -3.62 7.23
N VAL A 211 12.47 -3.84 6.47
CA VAL A 211 11.34 -2.93 6.32
C VAL A 211 10.09 -3.58 6.90
N GLU A 212 9.54 -2.97 7.94
CA GLU A 212 8.18 -3.24 8.42
C GLU A 212 7.19 -2.60 7.44
N VAL A 213 6.20 -3.36 7.01
CA VAL A 213 5.07 -2.85 6.24
C VAL A 213 3.79 -3.10 7.03
N THR A 214 3.10 -2.03 7.37
CA THR A 214 1.74 -2.11 7.94
C THR A 214 0.74 -1.66 6.89
N SER A 215 -0.12 -2.58 6.46
CA SER A 215 -1.22 -2.31 5.52
C SER A 215 -2.53 -2.30 6.26
N GLY A 216 -3.23 -1.18 6.16
CA GLY A 216 -4.52 -0.91 6.76
C GLY A 216 -5.58 -0.70 5.70
N LEU A 217 -6.80 -1.16 5.98
CA LEU A 217 -7.95 -1.01 5.10
C LEU A 217 -9.14 -0.51 5.90
N PHE A 218 -9.86 0.46 5.36
CA PHE A 218 -11.12 0.95 5.90
C PHE A 218 -12.19 0.92 4.81
N ASP A 219 -13.32 0.28 5.09
CA ASP A 219 -14.47 0.22 4.19
C ASP A 219 -15.50 1.27 4.59
N PHE A 220 -15.75 2.24 3.69
CA PHE A 220 -16.76 3.28 3.90
C PHE A 220 -18.04 3.03 3.08
N GLY A 221 -18.11 1.88 2.41
CA GLY A 221 -19.18 1.53 1.50
C GLY A 221 -20.18 0.55 2.06
N LYS A 222 -20.82 -0.19 1.17
CA LYS A 222 -21.83 -1.19 1.52
C LYS A 222 -21.38 -2.63 1.28
N ARG A 223 -20.14 -2.84 0.82
CA ARG A 223 -19.66 -4.14 0.33
C ARG A 223 -18.62 -4.70 1.29
N ASN A 224 -18.83 -5.92 1.74
CA ASN A 224 -17.83 -6.60 2.56
C ASN A 224 -16.66 -7.10 1.69
N TYR A 225 -15.45 -6.65 2.02
CA TYR A 225 -14.21 -7.11 1.41
C TYR A 225 -13.56 -8.15 2.31
N LEU A 226 -14.06 -9.37 2.17
CA LEU A 226 -13.69 -10.47 3.06
C LEU A 226 -12.32 -11.06 2.73
N TRP A 227 -11.78 -10.82 1.53
CA TRP A 227 -10.48 -11.31 1.06
C TRP A 227 -9.47 -10.19 0.94
N LEU A 228 -8.69 -10.01 2.01
CA LEU A 228 -7.58 -9.09 2.06
C LEU A 228 -6.29 -9.78 1.60
N ASN A 229 -5.73 -9.38 0.46
CA ASN A 229 -4.44 -9.85 -0.02
C ASN A 229 -3.39 -8.80 0.35
N THR A 230 -2.59 -9.04 1.39
CA THR A 230 -1.60 -8.07 1.87
C THR A 230 -0.36 -8.72 2.50
N PRO A 231 0.79 -8.70 1.80
CA PRO A 231 0.94 -8.20 0.43
C PRO A 231 0.34 -9.15 -0.62
N TRP A 232 -0.02 -8.58 -1.76
CA TRP A 232 0.05 -9.21 -3.07
C TRP A 232 1.30 -8.67 -3.77
N GLY A 233 2.20 -9.54 -4.23
CA GLY A 233 3.37 -9.12 -4.99
C GLY A 233 4.29 -10.28 -5.31
N GLY A 234 5.59 -10.01 -5.38
CA GLY A 234 6.62 -11.02 -5.60
C GLY A 234 7.84 -10.47 -6.33
N VAL A 235 8.63 -11.34 -6.93
CA VAL A 235 9.97 -11.00 -7.43
C VAL A 235 10.21 -11.41 -8.87
N ARG A 236 11.16 -10.72 -9.49
CA ARG A 236 11.70 -11.03 -10.81
C ARG A 236 12.44 -12.36 -10.77
N GLN A 237 11.94 -13.36 -11.48
CA GLN A 237 12.48 -14.73 -11.48
C GLN A 237 13.94 -14.79 -11.98
N THR A 238 14.34 -13.91 -12.89
CA THR A 238 15.74 -13.84 -13.36
C THR A 238 16.71 -13.23 -12.36
N ALA A 239 16.23 -12.57 -11.30
CA ALA A 239 17.05 -12.09 -10.20
C ALA A 239 17.01 -13.05 -9.01
N LEU A 240 15.81 -13.44 -8.59
CA LEU A 240 15.57 -14.33 -7.44
C LEU A 240 14.72 -15.50 -7.91
N GLY A 241 15.37 -16.54 -8.46
CA GLY A 241 14.72 -17.64 -9.15
C GLY A 241 14.24 -18.79 -8.26
N GLU A 242 14.73 -18.87 -7.03
CA GLU A 242 14.34 -19.93 -6.09
C GLU A 242 13.39 -19.41 -5.02
N LEU A 243 12.31 -20.17 -4.76
CA LEU A 243 11.39 -19.92 -3.65
C LEU A 243 11.58 -20.95 -2.53
N TRP A 244 11.82 -20.47 -1.33
CA TRP A 244 12.02 -21.26 -0.12
C TRP A 244 10.95 -20.96 0.91
N ILE A 245 10.35 -21.99 1.51
CA ILE A 245 9.34 -21.84 2.57
C ILE A 245 9.89 -22.37 3.87
N ALA A 246 9.76 -21.58 4.94
CA ALA A 246 10.24 -21.95 6.27
C ALA A 246 9.59 -23.22 6.80
N ASP A 247 10.40 -24.12 7.36
CA ASP A 247 9.90 -25.29 8.07
C ASP A 247 9.25 -24.86 9.40
N LYS A 248 8.11 -25.48 9.72
CA LYS A 248 7.43 -25.25 11.01
C LYS A 248 8.14 -25.96 12.17
N SER A 249 8.78 -27.09 11.89
CA SER A 249 9.35 -27.98 12.90
C SER A 249 10.72 -27.54 13.41
N GLU A 250 11.47 -26.77 12.62
CA GLU A 250 12.83 -26.35 12.97
C GLU A 250 13.04 -24.87 12.63
N ARG A 251 13.40 -24.08 13.66
CA ARG A 251 13.57 -22.63 13.52
C ARG A 251 14.77 -22.33 12.62
N GLY A 252 14.53 -21.52 11.58
CA GLY A 252 15.57 -21.04 10.68
C GLY A 252 15.95 -22.03 9.57
N THR A 253 15.22 -23.13 9.41
CA THR A 253 15.33 -23.97 8.22
C THR A 253 14.20 -23.66 7.24
N ALA A 254 14.43 -23.97 5.97
CA ALA A 254 13.47 -23.77 4.90
C ALA A 254 13.64 -24.84 3.84
N LYS A 255 12.54 -25.18 3.16
CA LYS A 255 12.50 -26.13 2.06
C LYS A 255 12.42 -25.37 0.73
N TRP A 256 13.29 -25.73 -0.19
CA TRP A 256 13.20 -25.28 -1.58
C TRP A 256 11.99 -25.90 -2.27
N LEU A 257 11.17 -25.06 -2.89
CA LEU A 257 10.08 -25.51 -3.75
C LEU A 257 10.57 -25.77 -5.17
N ASN A 258 10.97 -27.02 -5.42
CA ASN A 258 11.38 -27.50 -6.72
C ASN A 258 10.69 -28.85 -7.05
N PRO A 259 9.91 -28.95 -8.15
CA PRO A 259 9.58 -27.86 -9.08
C PRO A 259 8.73 -26.77 -8.42
N MET A 260 8.92 -25.52 -8.85
CA MET A 260 8.12 -24.39 -8.39
C MET A 260 6.69 -24.51 -8.94
N PRO A 261 5.65 -24.41 -8.10
CA PRO A 261 4.27 -24.55 -8.55
C PRO A 261 3.83 -23.37 -9.42
N ARG A 262 2.82 -23.59 -10.28
CA ARG A 262 2.20 -22.50 -11.05
C ARG A 262 1.21 -21.73 -10.19
N PHE A 263 1.30 -20.41 -10.19
CA PHE A 263 0.38 -19.57 -9.44
C PHE A 263 -1.06 -19.76 -9.94
N GLY A 264 -2.01 -19.90 -9.03
CA GLY A 264 -3.43 -20.11 -9.34
C GLY A 264 -3.84 -21.55 -9.64
N ALA A 265 -2.88 -22.48 -9.83
CA ALA A 265 -3.18 -23.90 -9.96
C ALA A 265 -3.23 -24.55 -8.57
N ALA A 266 -4.40 -24.51 -7.91
CA ALA A 266 -4.57 -25.03 -6.55
C ALA A 266 -4.15 -26.51 -6.39
N HIS A 267 -4.28 -27.31 -7.45
CA HIS A 267 -3.85 -28.71 -7.48
C HIS A 267 -2.32 -28.90 -7.56
N ASP A 268 -1.56 -27.84 -7.88
CA ASP A 268 -0.10 -27.88 -8.04
C ASP A 268 0.65 -27.55 -6.73
N GLY A 269 -0.05 -27.36 -5.59
CA GLY A 269 0.57 -27.01 -4.30
C GLY A 269 0.88 -25.52 -4.11
N ALA A 270 0.27 -24.65 -4.93
CA ALA A 270 0.44 -23.19 -4.91
C ALA A 270 -0.30 -22.44 -3.78
N LEU A 271 -0.78 -23.16 -2.76
CA LEU A 271 -1.59 -22.66 -1.66
C LEU A 271 -1.24 -23.44 -0.38
N ASP A 272 -0.98 -22.72 0.72
CA ASP A 272 -0.83 -23.31 2.05
C ASP A 272 -1.42 -22.36 3.12
N SER A 273 -1.45 -22.81 4.37
CA SER A 273 -1.78 -22.02 5.55
C SER A 273 -0.50 -21.51 6.21
N ALA A 274 -0.46 -20.24 6.61
CA ALA A 274 0.69 -19.67 7.29
C ALA A 274 1.09 -20.46 8.55
N GLY A 275 0.12 -20.96 9.31
CA GLY A 275 0.33 -21.82 10.49
C GLY A 275 0.94 -23.20 10.20
N ASN A 276 1.10 -23.60 8.93
CA ASN A 276 1.81 -24.81 8.52
C ASN A 276 3.30 -24.56 8.23
N THR A 277 3.76 -23.31 8.33
CA THR A 277 5.14 -22.90 8.03
C THR A 277 5.84 -22.36 9.27
N GLY A 278 7.13 -22.05 9.14
CA GLY A 278 7.90 -21.27 10.12
C GLY A 278 7.53 -19.78 10.17
N GLY A 279 6.59 -19.32 9.33
CA GLY A 279 6.04 -17.96 9.30
C GLY A 279 6.77 -16.99 8.38
N TRP A 280 7.60 -17.51 7.48
CA TRP A 280 8.31 -16.72 6.47
C TRP A 280 8.60 -17.55 5.22
N MET A 281 8.89 -16.84 4.12
CA MET A 281 9.42 -17.40 2.88
C MET A 281 10.57 -16.53 2.40
N ALA A 282 11.42 -17.05 1.53
CA ALA A 282 12.48 -16.27 0.90
C ALA A 282 12.58 -16.57 -0.60
N PHE A 283 12.90 -15.53 -1.35
CA PHE A 283 13.31 -15.62 -2.74
C PHE A 283 14.81 -15.44 -2.81
N ALA A 284 15.53 -16.38 -3.42
CA ALA A 284 17.00 -16.35 -3.47
C ALA A 284 17.49 -16.43 -4.92
N GLU A 285 18.67 -15.83 -5.19
CA GLU A 285 19.43 -16.07 -6.41
C GLU A 285 19.64 -17.58 -6.60
N GLU A 286 19.57 -18.11 -7.83
CA GLU A 286 19.80 -19.53 -8.06
C GLU A 286 21.24 -19.95 -7.71
N GLY A 287 21.40 -21.08 -6.99
CA GLY A 287 22.73 -21.61 -6.69
C GLY A 287 22.90 -22.18 -5.28
N GLN A 288 24.13 -22.53 -4.95
CA GLN A 288 24.48 -23.21 -3.69
C GLN A 288 25.31 -22.34 -2.74
N ASP A 289 25.65 -21.09 -3.11
CA ASP A 289 26.39 -20.20 -2.23
C ASP A 289 25.50 -19.82 -1.02
N PRO A 290 25.90 -20.12 0.22
CA PRO A 290 25.16 -19.70 1.41
C PRO A 290 24.95 -18.17 1.50
N ASN A 291 25.85 -17.39 0.92
CA ASN A 291 25.84 -15.93 0.94
C ASN A 291 25.17 -15.29 -0.27
N ARG A 292 24.56 -16.09 -1.15
CA ARG A 292 23.77 -15.57 -2.27
C ARG A 292 22.68 -14.63 -1.78
N TYR A 293 22.38 -13.63 -2.59
CA TYR A 293 21.41 -12.61 -2.25
C TYR A 293 20.00 -13.19 -2.22
N ALA A 294 19.20 -12.68 -1.28
CA ALA A 294 17.83 -13.09 -1.10
C ALA A 294 16.96 -11.95 -0.55
N MET A 295 15.67 -12.10 -0.74
CA MET A 295 14.62 -11.31 -0.11
C MET A 295 13.72 -12.24 0.72
N GLY A 296 13.64 -12.00 2.02
CA GLY A 296 12.71 -12.65 2.94
C GLY A 296 11.40 -11.88 3.05
N LEU A 297 10.28 -12.60 3.06
CA LEU A 297 8.95 -12.09 3.39
C LEU A 297 8.43 -12.82 4.63
N THR A 298 8.21 -12.10 5.72
CA THR A 298 7.71 -12.69 6.97
C THR A 298 6.25 -12.33 7.20
N PHE A 299 5.42 -13.35 7.37
CA PHE A 299 3.96 -13.24 7.47
C PHE A 299 3.38 -13.94 8.71
N GLY A 300 4.24 -14.48 9.58
CA GLY A 300 3.84 -15.08 10.84
C GLY A 300 3.20 -16.45 10.72
N ARG A 301 2.80 -17.00 11.86
CA ARG A 301 2.25 -18.37 11.98
C ARG A 301 0.75 -18.38 12.29
N ASP A 302 0.06 -17.29 11.94
CA ASP A 302 -1.37 -17.11 12.18
C ASP A 302 -1.77 -17.07 13.68
N VAL A 303 -0.90 -16.48 14.51
CA VAL A 303 -1.04 -16.40 15.98
C VAL A 303 -1.25 -14.99 16.50
N PHE A 304 -1.71 -14.06 15.66
CA PHE A 304 -1.95 -12.68 16.08
C PHE A 304 -3.21 -12.57 16.97
N PRO A 305 -3.26 -11.60 17.90
CA PRO A 305 -4.39 -11.46 18.82
C PRO A 305 -5.70 -11.18 18.08
N THR A 306 -6.74 -11.93 18.41
CA THR A 306 -8.12 -11.73 17.90
C THR A 306 -9.13 -11.46 19.02
N THR A 307 -8.71 -11.53 20.28
CA THR A 307 -9.57 -11.27 21.44
C THR A 307 -10.14 -9.86 21.39
N GLY A 308 -11.46 -9.75 21.52
CA GLY A 308 -12.17 -8.47 21.50
C GLY A 308 -12.43 -7.89 20.11
N MET A 309 -11.92 -8.53 19.04
CA MET A 309 -12.26 -8.12 17.68
C MET A 309 -13.70 -8.48 17.33
N ASN A 310 -14.34 -7.65 16.50
CA ASN A 310 -15.60 -8.02 15.87
C ASN A 310 -15.40 -9.29 15.02
N SER A 311 -16.18 -10.35 15.30
CA SER A 311 -16.07 -11.63 14.60
C SER A 311 -16.34 -11.54 13.10
N ALA A 312 -17.10 -10.54 12.64
CA ALA A 312 -17.34 -10.28 11.23
C ALA A 312 -16.07 -9.81 10.47
N LEU A 313 -15.05 -9.33 11.20
CA LEU A 313 -13.73 -8.99 10.64
C LEU A 313 -12.81 -10.22 10.51
N LEU A 314 -13.27 -11.40 10.92
CA LEU A 314 -12.53 -12.67 10.86
C LEU A 314 -13.27 -13.68 9.97
N PRO A 315 -13.45 -13.41 8.66
CA PRO A 315 -14.26 -14.24 7.76
C PRO A 315 -13.67 -15.62 7.44
N ARG A 316 -12.48 -15.96 7.97
CA ARG A 316 -11.83 -17.25 7.71
C ARG A 316 -11.05 -17.73 8.94
N ASP A 317 -10.91 -19.05 9.04
CA ASP A 317 -10.26 -19.70 10.18
C ASP A 317 -8.73 -19.61 10.17
N LYS A 318 -8.13 -19.39 8.98
CA LYS A 318 -6.68 -19.47 8.75
C LYS A 318 -6.15 -18.36 7.87
N THR A 319 -4.95 -17.86 8.18
CA THR A 319 -4.18 -17.01 7.28
C THR A 319 -3.62 -17.90 6.17
N LEU A 320 -3.89 -17.55 4.92
CA LEU A 320 -3.45 -18.33 3.76
C LEU A 320 -2.24 -17.67 3.11
N ILE A 321 -1.41 -18.48 2.48
CA ILE A 321 -0.34 -18.03 1.58
C ILE A 321 -0.56 -18.67 0.22
N ARG A 322 -0.44 -17.87 -0.84
CA ARG A 322 -0.43 -18.33 -2.23
C ARG A 322 0.87 -17.93 -2.86
N PHE A 323 1.44 -18.80 -3.67
CA PHE A 323 2.72 -18.53 -4.29
C PHE A 323 2.90 -19.35 -5.56
N GLY A 324 3.87 -18.96 -6.37
CA GLY A 324 4.27 -19.74 -7.54
C GLY A 324 4.65 -18.87 -8.72
N GLN A 325 5.06 -19.52 -9.80
CA GLN A 325 5.39 -18.83 -11.03
C GLN A 325 4.12 -18.36 -11.74
N ALA A 326 4.08 -17.08 -12.12
CA ALA A 326 3.09 -16.53 -13.03
C ALA A 326 3.79 -16.23 -14.36
N GLY A 327 3.87 -17.23 -15.23
CA GLY A 327 4.70 -17.20 -16.44
C GLY A 327 6.08 -17.83 -16.20
N GLY A 328 7.04 -17.54 -17.08
CA GLY A 328 8.43 -18.00 -16.98
C GLY A 328 9.42 -16.87 -17.22
N LYS A 329 10.73 -17.18 -17.10
CA LYS A 329 11.83 -16.20 -17.21
C LYS A 329 11.80 -15.36 -18.49
N GLU A 330 11.41 -15.98 -19.61
CA GLU A 330 11.32 -15.31 -20.93
C GLU A 330 9.96 -14.65 -21.21
N THR A 331 8.99 -14.80 -20.31
CA THR A 331 7.64 -14.22 -20.48
C THR A 331 7.37 -13.20 -19.37
N ARG A 332 6.46 -13.49 -18.44
CA ARG A 332 6.08 -12.57 -17.36
C ARG A 332 7.16 -12.44 -16.27
N ASN A 333 8.15 -13.34 -16.22
CA ASN A 333 9.33 -13.28 -15.35
C ASN A 333 9.00 -12.98 -13.87
N TYR A 334 8.00 -13.67 -13.33
CA TYR A 334 7.38 -13.32 -12.05
C TYR A 334 7.15 -14.55 -11.16
N ILE A 335 7.79 -14.58 -10.00
CA ILE A 335 7.38 -15.44 -8.88
C ILE A 335 6.47 -14.63 -7.97
N VAL A 336 5.20 -15.01 -7.90
CA VAL A 336 4.18 -14.35 -7.10
C VAL A 336 4.19 -14.91 -5.68
N ALA A 337 3.95 -14.06 -4.70
CA ALA A 337 3.53 -14.42 -3.36
C ALA A 337 2.42 -13.49 -2.87
N VAL A 338 1.43 -14.10 -2.22
CA VAL A 338 0.27 -13.41 -1.66
C VAL A 338 0.03 -13.95 -0.26
N VAL A 339 -0.10 -13.05 0.70
CA VAL A 339 -0.54 -13.37 2.07
C VAL A 339 -1.99 -12.92 2.21
N ILE A 340 -2.84 -13.80 2.70
CA ILE A 340 -4.26 -13.55 2.91
C ILE A 340 -4.54 -13.73 4.40
N PRO A 341 -4.31 -12.71 5.25
CA PRO A 341 -4.58 -12.81 6.68
C PRO A 341 -6.03 -13.21 6.95
N ARG A 342 -6.32 -13.73 8.15
CA ARG A 342 -7.71 -14.06 8.55
C ARG A 342 -8.69 -12.91 8.54
N LEU A 343 -8.16 -11.70 8.38
CA LEU A 343 -8.87 -10.45 8.40
C LEU A 343 -9.69 -10.25 7.12
N GLY A 344 -10.85 -9.65 7.29
CA GLY A 344 -11.66 -9.03 6.26
C GLY A 344 -12.19 -7.71 6.78
N VAL A 345 -12.65 -6.85 5.89
CA VAL A 345 -13.24 -5.56 6.25
C VAL A 345 -14.70 -5.52 5.84
N ILE A 346 -15.51 -4.90 6.70
CA ILE A 346 -16.94 -4.68 6.52
C ILE A 346 -17.23 -3.17 6.66
N SER A 347 -18.38 -2.76 6.14
CA SER A 347 -18.85 -1.37 6.17
C SER A 347 -18.66 -0.70 7.52
N GLY A 348 -17.96 0.44 7.54
CA GLY A 348 -17.75 1.28 8.72
C GLY A 348 -16.65 0.79 9.67
N HIS A 349 -15.95 -0.30 9.34
CA HIS A 349 -14.84 -0.82 10.11
C HIS A 349 -13.53 -0.77 9.33
N GLY A 350 -12.41 -0.84 10.05
CA GLY A 350 -11.10 -0.98 9.46
C GLY A 350 -10.30 -2.12 10.09
N VAL A 351 -9.37 -2.68 9.33
CA VAL A 351 -8.41 -3.69 9.80
C VAL A 351 -7.01 -3.30 9.39
N TRP A 352 -6.01 -3.84 10.07
CA TRP A 352 -4.61 -3.68 9.70
C TRP A 352 -3.86 -5.01 9.81
N TRP A 353 -2.81 -5.14 9.00
CA TRP A 353 -1.90 -6.27 8.96
C TRP A 353 -0.46 -5.77 8.85
N ARG A 354 0.42 -6.31 9.69
CA ARG A 354 1.86 -6.00 9.73
C ARG A 354 2.68 -7.21 9.34
N TYR A 355 3.56 -6.99 8.37
CA TYR A 355 4.53 -7.97 7.89
C TYR A 355 5.89 -7.28 7.71
N TYR A 356 6.93 -8.07 7.39
CA TYR A 356 8.28 -7.53 7.18
C TYR A 356 8.89 -8.08 5.90
N MET A 357 9.68 -7.23 5.25
CA MET A 357 10.58 -7.60 4.18
C MET A 357 12.01 -7.48 4.71
N ALA A 358 12.83 -8.51 4.48
CA ALA A 358 14.22 -8.54 4.87
C ALA A 358 15.11 -8.81 3.66
N PHE A 359 16.26 -8.15 3.55
CA PHE A 359 17.13 -8.20 2.38
C PHE A 359 18.57 -8.47 2.78
N GLY A 360 19.21 -9.41 2.07
CA GLY A 360 20.61 -9.74 2.30
C GLY A 360 20.97 -11.17 1.93
N ALA A 361 21.99 -11.73 2.55
CA ALA A 361 22.45 -13.10 2.34
C ALA A 361 21.41 -14.13 2.84
N PHE A 362 21.19 -15.18 2.06
CA PHE A 362 20.18 -16.20 2.38
C PHE A 362 20.40 -16.87 3.76
N GLU A 363 21.64 -17.21 4.12
CA GLU A 363 21.94 -17.75 5.47
C GLU A 363 21.66 -16.75 6.60
N ALA A 364 21.88 -15.46 6.38
CA ALA A 364 21.57 -14.43 7.37
C ALA A 364 20.04 -14.30 7.54
N LEU A 365 19.29 -14.32 6.44
CA LEU A 365 17.83 -14.30 6.47
C LEU A 365 17.22 -15.51 7.18
N LYS A 366 17.78 -16.71 6.99
CA LYS A 366 17.35 -17.90 7.74
C LYS A 366 17.43 -17.71 9.26
N LYS A 367 18.42 -16.95 9.74
CA LYS A 367 18.56 -16.64 11.17
C LYS A 367 17.60 -15.55 11.63
N GLN A 368 17.39 -14.51 10.82
CA GLN A 368 16.62 -13.32 11.23
C GLN A 368 15.12 -13.40 10.96
N CYS A 369 14.70 -13.97 9.84
CA CYS A 369 13.29 -14.05 9.45
C CYS A 369 12.38 -14.72 10.50
N PRO A 370 12.81 -15.77 11.25
CA PRO A 370 12.02 -16.30 12.35
C PRO A 370 11.67 -15.26 13.42
N ASP A 371 12.61 -14.37 13.77
CA ASP A 371 12.41 -13.33 14.78
C ASP A 371 11.46 -12.24 14.30
N TRP A 372 11.45 -11.94 13.01
CA TRP A 372 10.51 -11.00 12.39
C TRP A 372 9.14 -11.62 12.18
N ALA A 373 9.06 -12.90 11.86
CA ALA A 373 7.81 -13.66 11.80
C ALA A 373 7.07 -13.63 13.15
N ASP A 374 7.80 -13.70 14.28
CA ASP A 374 7.23 -13.58 15.63
C ASP A 374 6.65 -12.19 15.92
N LYS A 375 7.06 -11.16 15.17
CA LYS A 375 6.62 -9.76 15.34
C LYS A 375 5.51 -9.34 14.37
N THR A 376 5.04 -10.26 13.54
CA THR A 376 3.90 -10.02 12.66
C THR A 376 2.61 -9.96 13.48
N SER A 377 1.66 -9.14 13.06
CA SER A 377 0.42 -8.96 13.81
C SER A 377 -0.66 -8.40 12.89
N GLY A 378 -1.91 -8.54 13.31
CA GLY A 378 -3.03 -7.86 12.71
C GLY A 378 -4.07 -7.49 13.76
N GLY A 379 -5.07 -6.72 13.35
CA GLY A 379 -6.15 -6.31 14.25
C GLY A 379 -7.17 -5.41 13.59
N GLU A 380 -8.14 -4.96 14.38
CA GLU A 380 -9.06 -3.89 14.03
C GLU A 380 -8.35 -2.53 14.14
N MET A 381 -8.70 -1.60 13.26
CA MET A 381 -8.34 -0.19 13.41
C MET A 381 -9.24 0.43 14.47
N VAL A 382 -8.65 0.92 15.55
CA VAL A 382 -9.39 1.52 16.66
C VAL A 382 -9.22 3.02 16.60
N VAL A 383 -10.33 3.76 16.63
CA VAL A 383 -10.30 5.21 16.75
C VAL A 383 -9.69 5.58 18.11
N PRO A 384 -8.64 6.42 18.14
CA PRO A 384 -8.05 6.85 19.40
C PRO A 384 -9.04 7.56 20.32
N SER A 385 -8.87 7.39 21.64
CA SER A 385 -9.67 8.08 22.67
C SER A 385 -9.23 9.52 22.94
N ILE A 386 -8.25 10.03 22.20
CA ILE A 386 -7.74 11.41 22.34
C ILE A 386 -8.68 12.41 21.63
N SER A 387 -8.56 13.69 21.98
CA SER A 387 -9.29 14.76 21.30
C SER A 387 -8.86 14.86 19.83
N SER A 388 -9.80 14.77 18.90
CA SER A 388 -9.56 15.07 17.49
C SER A 388 -9.43 16.58 17.27
N GLU A 389 -8.42 17.00 16.54
CA GLU A 389 -8.46 18.26 15.83
C GLU A 389 -9.56 18.16 14.77
N THR A 390 -10.43 19.17 14.72
CA THR A 390 -11.50 19.22 13.74
C THR A 390 -11.32 20.40 12.79
N ARG A 391 -11.81 20.22 11.56
CA ARG A 391 -11.84 21.27 10.55
C ARG A 391 -13.23 21.42 9.95
N ASN A 392 -13.51 22.55 9.35
CA ASN A 392 -14.75 22.84 8.64
C ASN A 392 -14.43 23.36 7.24
N PHE A 393 -15.46 23.71 6.47
CA PHE A 393 -15.31 24.22 5.11
C PHE A 393 -14.49 25.50 5.03
N GLU A 394 -14.71 26.44 5.94
CA GLU A 394 -14.02 27.73 5.99
C GLU A 394 -12.51 27.52 6.18
N LYS A 395 -12.11 26.67 7.14
CA LYS A 395 -10.69 26.31 7.32
C LYS A 395 -10.10 25.66 6.08
N CYS A 396 -10.84 24.77 5.40
CA CYS A 396 -10.39 24.14 4.15
C CYS A 396 -10.20 25.16 3.01
N ILE A 397 -10.98 26.24 2.99
CA ILE A 397 -10.84 27.33 1.99
C ILE A 397 -9.66 28.24 2.36
N GLU A 398 -9.58 28.64 3.62
CA GLU A 398 -8.50 29.50 4.14
C GLU A 398 -7.12 28.86 3.92
N SER A 399 -7.02 27.54 4.06
CA SER A 399 -5.79 26.80 3.82
C SER A 399 -5.56 26.38 2.36
N GLY A 400 -6.50 26.70 1.45
CA GLY A 400 -6.39 26.38 0.03
C GLY A 400 -6.58 24.90 -0.32
N VAL A 401 -7.13 24.10 0.61
CA VAL A 401 -7.49 22.69 0.37
C VAL A 401 -8.68 22.58 -0.60
N ILE A 402 -9.57 23.57 -0.66
CA ILE A 402 -10.59 23.70 -1.72
C ILE A 402 -10.75 25.18 -2.09
N PRO A 403 -11.21 25.51 -3.31
CA PRO A 403 -11.50 26.90 -3.65
C PRO A 403 -12.83 27.35 -3.03
N ARG A 404 -13.02 28.68 -2.94
CA ARG A 404 -14.20 29.29 -2.28
C ARG A 404 -15.53 28.94 -2.96
N ASP A 405 -15.50 28.80 -4.28
CA ASP A 405 -16.62 28.50 -5.18
C ASP A 405 -16.90 27.01 -5.34
N ALA A 406 -16.23 26.14 -4.56
CA ALA A 406 -16.53 24.71 -4.55
C ALA A 406 -18.01 24.46 -4.23
N THR A 407 -18.67 23.71 -5.11
CA THR A 407 -20.09 23.35 -4.97
C THR A 407 -20.24 22.23 -3.96
N LEU A 408 -21.12 22.40 -2.98
CA LEU A 408 -21.39 21.37 -1.98
C LEU A 408 -22.48 20.44 -2.51
N GLY A 409 -22.27 19.14 -2.35
CA GLY A 409 -23.30 18.12 -2.55
C GLY A 409 -24.49 18.40 -1.63
N SER A 410 -25.68 18.00 -2.07
CA SER A 410 -26.94 18.21 -1.33
C SER A 410 -26.94 17.62 0.08
N ASP A 411 -26.06 16.64 0.33
CA ASP A 411 -25.80 15.96 1.59
C ASP A 411 -24.93 16.78 2.58
N LEU A 412 -24.38 17.92 2.16
CA LEU A 412 -23.45 18.73 2.95
C LEU A 412 -23.94 20.17 3.14
N SER A 413 -23.50 20.77 4.25
CA SER A 413 -23.71 22.18 4.58
C SER A 413 -22.42 22.80 5.09
N ARG A 414 -22.28 24.12 4.95
CA ARG A 414 -21.10 24.88 5.42
C ARG A 414 -20.79 24.68 6.92
N SER A 415 -21.78 24.35 7.73
CA SER A 415 -21.61 24.10 9.17
C SER A 415 -21.05 22.73 9.52
N HIS A 416 -20.84 21.83 8.55
CA HIS A 416 -20.28 20.51 8.84
C HIS A 416 -18.86 20.61 9.40
N VAL A 417 -18.59 19.72 10.34
CA VAL A 417 -17.29 19.57 11.00
C VAL A 417 -16.72 18.21 10.63
N PHE A 418 -15.50 18.22 10.15
CA PHE A 418 -14.76 17.05 9.71
C PHE A 418 -13.85 16.54 10.82
N SER A 419 -13.97 15.25 11.08
CA SER A 419 -13.07 14.43 11.90
C SER A 419 -11.92 13.90 11.05
N PRO A 420 -10.72 13.72 11.61
CA PRO A 420 -9.61 13.05 10.93
C PRO A 420 -9.83 11.52 10.88
N TRP A 421 -10.72 10.99 11.72
CA TRP A 421 -10.99 9.56 11.82
C TRP A 421 -12.35 9.17 11.27
N PRO A 422 -12.44 8.01 10.60
CA PRO A 422 -13.70 7.37 10.28
C PRO A 422 -14.28 6.68 11.52
N LYS A 423 -15.08 7.43 12.28
CA LYS A 423 -15.86 6.89 13.40
C LYS A 423 -17.02 6.05 12.87
N PRO A 424 -17.64 5.18 13.68
CA PRO A 424 -18.92 4.57 13.32
C PRO A 424 -19.90 5.64 12.82
N GLU A 425 -20.63 5.33 11.75
CA GLU A 425 -21.56 6.23 11.04
C GLU A 425 -20.93 7.41 10.28
N TYR A 426 -19.60 7.57 10.35
CA TYR A 426 -18.92 8.61 9.59
C TYR A 426 -18.56 8.09 8.20
N VAL A 427 -18.68 8.96 7.21
CA VAL A 427 -18.25 8.70 5.83
C VAL A 427 -17.23 9.74 5.39
N PRO A 428 -16.32 9.40 4.46
CA PRO A 428 -15.37 10.35 3.93
C PRO A 428 -16.08 11.48 3.16
N VAL A 429 -15.57 12.70 3.31
CA VAL A 429 -15.97 13.87 2.53
C VAL A 429 -14.87 14.16 1.54
N PHE A 430 -15.14 13.92 0.25
CA PHE A 430 -14.19 14.16 -0.82
C PHE A 430 -14.43 15.51 -1.48
N ALA A 431 -13.34 16.14 -1.92
CA ALA A 431 -13.38 17.25 -2.87
C ALA A 431 -12.73 16.82 -4.18
N PHE A 432 -13.42 17.11 -5.28
CA PHE A 432 -13.00 16.74 -6.63
C PHE A 432 -12.95 17.97 -7.53
N GLN A 433 -11.93 18.04 -8.38
CA GLN A 433 -11.98 18.88 -9.56
C GLN A 433 -12.45 18.04 -10.75
N LEU A 434 -13.54 18.44 -11.40
CA LEU A 434 -14.11 17.72 -12.53
C LEU A 434 -13.30 17.99 -13.81
N LYS A 435 -12.95 16.96 -14.57
CA LYS A 435 -12.24 17.12 -15.86
C LYS A 435 -13.07 17.85 -16.92
N LYS A 436 -14.39 17.73 -16.86
CA LYS A 436 -15.32 18.26 -17.88
C LYS A 436 -15.26 19.79 -17.97
N ASP A 437 -15.18 20.48 -16.83
CA ASP A 437 -15.32 21.93 -16.75
C ASP A 437 -14.42 22.59 -15.69
N SER A 438 -13.51 21.82 -15.08
CA SER A 438 -12.60 22.26 -14.01
C SER A 438 -13.28 22.78 -12.75
N THR A 439 -14.60 22.57 -12.60
CA THR A 439 -15.34 22.96 -11.39
C THR A 439 -14.98 22.07 -10.22
N TRP A 440 -15.07 22.63 -9.01
CA TRP A 440 -14.86 21.90 -7.77
C TRP A 440 -16.17 21.48 -7.15
N VAL A 441 -16.26 20.22 -6.75
CA VAL A 441 -17.42 19.66 -6.03
C VAL A 441 -16.94 19.00 -4.73
N VAL A 442 -17.73 19.12 -3.67
CA VAL A 442 -17.49 18.42 -2.40
C VAL A 442 -18.67 17.53 -2.07
N THR A 443 -18.45 16.26 -1.80
CA THR A 443 -19.51 15.25 -1.67
C THR A 443 -19.04 14.08 -0.82
N THR A 444 -19.97 13.39 -0.16
CA THR A 444 -19.70 12.09 0.45
C THR A 444 -19.99 10.93 -0.49
N ASP A 445 -20.65 11.20 -1.62
CA ASP A 445 -21.01 10.21 -2.63
C ASP A 445 -20.25 10.50 -3.94
N PRO A 446 -19.09 9.85 -4.17
CA PRO A 446 -18.31 10.04 -5.38
C PRO A 446 -19.01 9.52 -6.64
N SER A 447 -19.97 8.60 -6.51
CA SER A 447 -20.64 7.98 -7.67
C SER A 447 -21.46 8.99 -8.47
N LYS A 448 -22.04 9.99 -7.80
CA LYS A 448 -22.79 11.10 -8.44
C LYS A 448 -22.00 11.85 -9.51
N TYR A 449 -20.69 11.95 -9.33
CA TYR A 449 -19.81 12.73 -10.21
C TYR A 449 -18.85 11.89 -11.04
N ALA A 450 -18.75 10.59 -10.74
CA ALA A 450 -17.96 9.63 -11.51
C ALA A 450 -18.76 8.94 -12.63
N ALA A 451 -20.09 9.13 -12.66
CA ALA A 451 -20.97 8.54 -13.67
C ALA A 451 -20.68 9.09 -15.07
N LEU A 452 -20.63 8.21 -16.07
CA LEU A 452 -20.31 8.57 -17.45
C LEU A 452 -21.56 8.91 -18.27
N GLY A 453 -22.77 8.59 -17.79
CA GLY A 453 -24.00 8.64 -18.59
C GLY A 453 -24.08 7.49 -19.61
N GLU A 454 -23.22 6.48 -19.45
CA GLU A 454 -23.12 5.31 -20.32
C GLU A 454 -23.56 4.07 -19.54
N LYS A 455 -24.07 3.07 -20.27
CA LYS A 455 -24.54 1.81 -19.67
C LYS A 455 -23.82 0.61 -20.27
N ASP A 456 -23.60 -0.41 -19.45
CA ASP A 456 -23.10 -1.70 -19.91
C ASP A 456 -24.17 -2.46 -20.72
N SER A 457 -23.81 -3.64 -21.22
CA SER A 457 -24.73 -4.49 -21.99
C SER A 457 -25.95 -4.98 -21.21
N LYS A 458 -25.96 -4.81 -19.88
CA LYS A 458 -27.06 -5.16 -18.97
C LYS A 458 -27.85 -3.93 -18.52
N GLY A 459 -27.54 -2.75 -19.05
CA GLY A 459 -28.21 -1.49 -18.71
C GLY A 459 -27.75 -0.87 -17.39
N GLN A 460 -26.63 -1.32 -16.81
CA GLN A 460 -26.05 -0.77 -15.58
C GLN A 460 -25.19 0.45 -15.90
N GLU A 461 -25.33 1.51 -15.10
CA GLU A 461 -24.54 2.74 -15.23
C GLU A 461 -23.04 2.44 -15.08
N LEU A 462 -22.23 3.07 -15.93
CA LEU A 462 -20.78 3.00 -15.91
C LEU A 462 -20.19 4.24 -15.23
N TYR A 463 -19.17 4.00 -14.42
CA TYR A 463 -18.42 5.00 -13.67
C TYR A 463 -16.95 4.96 -14.05
N SER A 464 -16.27 6.11 -13.95
CA SER A 464 -14.82 6.19 -14.03
C SER A 464 -14.27 7.32 -13.17
N VAL A 465 -13.56 6.98 -12.09
CA VAL A 465 -12.81 7.96 -11.29
C VAL A 465 -11.71 8.59 -12.13
N ALA A 466 -10.99 7.78 -12.92
CA ALA A 466 -9.87 8.21 -13.74
C ALA A 466 -10.28 9.20 -14.84
N MET A 467 -11.44 9.02 -15.46
CA MET A 467 -11.92 9.91 -16.53
C MET A 467 -12.68 11.12 -16.00
N SER A 468 -13.18 11.09 -14.76
CA SER A 468 -14.04 12.15 -14.24
C SER A 468 -13.29 13.24 -13.48
N PHE A 469 -12.18 12.90 -12.81
CA PHE A 469 -11.52 13.82 -11.87
C PHE A 469 -10.07 14.14 -12.24
N SER A 470 -9.70 15.42 -12.26
CA SER A 470 -8.30 15.87 -12.42
C SER A 470 -7.58 15.94 -11.08
N GLU A 471 -8.29 16.34 -10.02
CA GLU A 471 -7.78 16.38 -8.65
C GLU A 471 -8.77 15.71 -7.69
N ILE A 472 -8.23 15.03 -6.68
CA ILE A 472 -9.00 14.31 -5.66
C ILE A 472 -8.37 14.61 -4.29
N ARG A 473 -9.18 15.09 -3.35
CA ARG A 473 -8.76 15.43 -1.99
C ARG A 473 -9.73 14.87 -0.96
N LEU A 474 -9.22 14.49 0.20
CA LEU A 474 -10.04 14.08 1.36
C LEU A 474 -10.12 15.21 2.38
N LEU A 475 -11.32 15.69 2.66
CA LEU A 475 -11.60 16.72 3.66
C LEU A 475 -11.80 16.16 5.07
N GLY A 476 -11.71 14.84 5.24
CA GLY A 476 -11.90 14.15 6.50
C GLY A 476 -13.21 13.38 6.48
N PHE A 477 -13.77 13.14 7.64
CA PHE A 477 -14.93 12.29 7.82
C PHE A 477 -16.03 13.04 8.56
N THR A 478 -17.28 12.82 8.18
CA THR A 478 -18.43 13.41 8.88
C THR A 478 -19.51 12.37 9.09
N SER A 479 -20.28 12.53 10.17
CA SER A 479 -21.57 11.86 10.30
C SER A 479 -22.53 12.49 9.30
N ILE A 480 -23.24 11.66 8.53
CA ILE A 480 -24.42 12.10 7.79
C ILE A 480 -25.61 11.63 8.61
N SER A 481 -26.35 12.58 9.21
CA SER A 481 -27.61 12.23 9.85
C SER A 481 -28.55 11.63 8.80
N SER A 482 -28.87 10.35 8.91
CA SER A 482 -29.89 9.72 8.08
C SER A 482 -31.28 10.17 8.53
N ASN A 483 -31.64 11.42 8.24
CA ASN A 483 -32.93 12.02 8.62
C ASN A 483 -33.11 12.13 10.17
N PRO A 484 -33.39 13.30 10.74
CA PRO A 484 -33.61 13.44 12.19
C PRO A 484 -34.81 12.62 12.73
N SER A 485 -35.60 11.95 11.88
CA SER A 485 -36.72 11.11 12.27
C SER A 485 -36.36 9.70 12.76
N LYS A 486 -35.11 9.23 12.60
CA LYS A 486 -34.69 7.91 13.12
C LYS A 486 -33.95 7.95 14.46
N ALA A 487 -33.33 9.08 14.81
CA ALA A 487 -32.67 9.23 16.11
C ALA A 487 -33.66 9.20 17.29
N ALA A 488 -34.89 9.69 17.08
CA ALA A 488 -35.95 9.69 18.10
C ALA A 488 -36.55 8.30 18.40
N ALA A 489 -36.29 7.28 17.56
CA ALA A 489 -36.83 5.93 17.77
C ALA A 489 -35.93 5.04 18.65
N LEU A 490 -34.68 5.44 18.90
CA LEU A 490 -33.72 4.68 19.71
C LEU A 490 -33.65 5.15 21.17
N GLU A 491 -34.11 6.37 21.49
CA GLU A 491 -34.21 6.82 22.89
C GLU A 491 -35.43 6.23 23.63
N HIS A 492 -36.44 5.70 22.94
CA HIS A 492 -37.65 5.15 23.59
C HIS A 492 -37.59 3.65 23.93
N HIS A 493 -36.53 2.92 23.56
CA HIS A 493 -36.42 1.48 23.84
C HIS A 493 -35.50 1.08 25.00
N HIS A 494 -34.91 2.05 25.74
CA HIS A 494 -34.10 1.76 26.93
C HIS A 494 -34.82 1.87 28.28
N HIS A 495 -36.15 2.04 28.29
CA HIS A 495 -36.97 1.84 29.47
C HIS A 495 -38.02 0.77 29.21
N HIS A 496 -37.58 -0.48 29.22
CA HIS A 496 -38.29 -1.65 29.76
C HIS A 496 -37.53 -2.91 29.31
N HIS A 497 -36.61 -3.37 30.17
CA HIS A 497 -36.45 -4.78 30.54
C HIS A 497 -35.51 -4.88 31.75
#